data_AF-A0A822D077-F1
#
_entry.id   AF-A0A822D077-F1
#
_cell.length_a   1.000
_cell.length_b   1.000
_cell.length_c   1.000
_cell.angle_alpha   90.00
_cell.angle_beta   90.00
_cell.angle_gamma   90.00
#
_symmetry.space_group_name_H-M   'P 1'
#
loop_
_entity.id
_entity.type
_entity.pdbx_description
1 polymer ?
#
loop_
_entity_poly.entity_id
_entity_poly.type
_entity_poly.pdbx_seq_one_letter_code
_entity_poly.pdbx_strand_id
1 'polypeptide(L)'
;MYYNDISSEINFTNYTSDLQSCFFFAGYQYPNHNSKANLHLIRQEINIEPLTVLINARRAKFLASAYLGGFENEQSSIAMRLLFRTVKNETEVQTVGSVTSLLRKNKTAMIFRSTSGIIPNNTISVFTELKFQREGGSRPTRFGMADNLKFVILQE
;
A
#
# COMPACT_ATOMS: atom_id res chain seq x y z
N MET A 1 18.13 -25.70 -11.86
CA MET A 1 17.33 -24.55 -12.32
C MET A 1 17.50 -23.47 -11.25
N TYR A 2 18.42 -22.54 -11.46
CA TYR A 2 18.77 -21.50 -10.49
C TYR A 2 17.87 -20.29 -10.76
N TYR A 3 16.96 -20.00 -9.83
CA TYR A 3 16.22 -18.74 -9.81
C TYR A 3 17.18 -17.65 -9.31
N ASN A 4 17.48 -16.66 -10.15
CA ASN A 4 18.14 -15.45 -9.69
C ASN A 4 17.06 -14.52 -9.12
N ASP A 5 16.86 -14.58 -7.81
CA ASP A 5 16.13 -13.57 -7.06
C ASP A 5 16.88 -12.25 -7.19
N ILE A 6 16.45 -11.38 -8.12
CA ILE A 6 16.76 -9.96 -8.02
C ILE A 6 15.70 -9.36 -7.10
N SER A 7 15.78 -9.71 -5.82
CA SER A 7 14.93 -9.13 -4.78
C SER A 7 15.39 -7.69 -4.56
N SER A 8 14.73 -6.72 -5.18
CA SER A 8 14.68 -5.39 -4.58
C SER A 8 13.70 -5.46 -3.41
N GLU A 9 14.15 -5.98 -2.26
CA GLU A 9 13.44 -5.74 -1.00
C GLU A 9 13.55 -4.25 -0.68
N ILE A 10 12.52 -3.49 -1.04
CA ILE A 10 12.37 -2.12 -0.57
C ILE A 10 11.76 -2.20 0.82
N ASN A 11 12.64 -2.26 1.83
CA ASN A 11 12.26 -2.12 3.23
C ASN A 11 11.96 -0.64 3.52
N PHE A 12 10.76 -0.35 4.02
CA PHE A 12 10.36 0.98 4.44
C PHE A 12 11.03 1.36 5.77
N THR A 13 12.35 1.55 5.81
CA THR A 13 13.08 1.95 7.02
C THR A 13 13.18 3.47 7.13
N ASN A 14 12.41 4.08 8.01
CA ASN A 14 12.82 5.34 8.64
C ASN A 14 13.63 4.99 9.89
N TYR A 15 14.93 5.26 9.84
CA TYR A 15 15.82 5.15 11.00
C TYR A 15 15.38 6.11 12.11
N THR A 16 14.94 5.58 13.25
CA THR A 16 15.48 5.92 14.57
C THR A 16 15.26 4.71 15.48
N SER A 17 16.35 4.25 16.10
CA SER A 17 16.48 3.15 17.06
C SER A 17 15.22 2.78 17.87
N ASP A 18 14.44 1.82 17.38
CA ASP A 18 13.83 0.77 18.21
C ASP A 18 13.31 -0.38 17.31
N LEU A 19 13.42 -1.61 17.80
CA LEU A 19 13.42 -2.86 17.05
C LEU A 19 12.09 -3.18 16.33
N GLN A 20 12.18 -3.41 15.01
CA GLN A 20 11.35 -4.32 14.20
C GLN A 20 9.84 -4.07 14.03
N SER A 21 9.35 -2.83 13.99
CA SER A 21 8.03 -2.59 13.38
C SER A 21 7.94 -1.24 12.69
N CYS A 22 7.92 -1.24 11.36
CA CYS A 22 7.75 -0.04 10.55
C CYS A 22 6.24 0.21 10.35
N PHE A 23 5.56 0.59 11.45
CA PHE A 23 4.15 0.93 11.38
C PHE A 23 3.95 2.27 10.67
N PHE A 24 3.14 2.27 9.61
CA PHE A 24 2.52 3.47 9.08
C PHE A 24 1.19 3.72 9.80
N PHE A 25 1.17 4.74 10.65
CA PHE A 25 -0.05 5.26 11.24
C PHE A 25 -0.52 6.48 10.46
N ALA A 26 -1.78 6.47 10.01
CA ALA A 26 -2.48 7.72 9.73
C ALA A 26 -3.55 7.88 10.81
N GLY A 27 -3.37 8.91 11.63
CA GLY A 27 -4.21 9.16 12.79
C GLY A 27 -4.40 10.64 13.08
N TYR A 28 -5.63 10.93 13.51
CA TYR A 28 -6.12 12.11 14.24
C TYR A 28 -5.87 13.51 13.63
N GLN A 29 -6.96 14.16 13.19
CA GLN A 29 -7.01 15.61 13.00
C GLN A 29 -7.84 16.23 14.14
N TYR A 30 -7.21 17.09 14.97
CA TYR A 30 -7.93 17.96 15.91
C TYR A 30 -8.68 19.04 15.11
N PRO A 31 -9.94 19.37 15.42
CA PRO A 31 -10.71 20.35 14.65
C PRO A 31 -10.23 21.81 14.77
N ASN A 32 -9.22 22.10 15.60
CA ASN A 32 -8.82 23.47 15.90
C ASN A 32 -7.41 23.82 15.36
N HIS A 33 -7.40 24.82 14.47
CA HIS A 33 -6.29 25.62 13.95
C HIS A 33 -5.48 25.07 12.75
N ASN A 34 -5.97 25.41 11.55
CA ASN A 34 -5.23 25.81 10.35
C ASN A 34 -4.27 24.84 9.63
N SER A 35 -4.04 23.61 10.10
CA SER A 35 -3.30 22.64 9.29
C SER A 35 -4.22 21.81 8.39
N LYS A 36 -4.32 22.22 7.11
CA LYS A 36 -5.00 21.52 5.99
C LYS A 36 -4.32 20.20 5.56
N ALA A 37 -3.68 19.47 6.46
CA ALA A 37 -3.07 18.19 6.12
C ALA A 37 -4.12 17.07 6.21
N ASN A 38 -4.98 16.96 5.18
CA ASN A 38 -5.80 15.78 4.94
C ASN A 38 -4.89 14.61 4.52
N LEU A 39 -4.11 14.04 5.45
CA LEU A 39 -3.28 12.85 5.19
C LEU A 39 -4.18 11.61 5.13
N HIS A 40 -4.93 11.49 4.03
CA HIS A 40 -5.76 10.33 3.69
C HIS A 40 -5.08 9.43 2.64
N LEU A 41 -3.87 9.82 2.23
CA LEU A 41 -3.07 9.15 1.22
C LEU A 41 -1.59 9.24 1.60
N ILE A 42 -0.91 8.11 1.64
CA ILE A 42 0.55 8.01 1.68
C ILE A 42 0.96 7.30 0.40
N ARG A 43 1.97 7.80 -0.31
CA ARG A 43 2.37 7.32 -1.63
C ARG A 43 3.89 7.21 -1.74
N GLN A 44 4.37 6.14 -2.37
CA GLN A 44 5.74 6.02 -2.87
C GLN A 44 5.71 5.69 -4.36
N GLU A 45 6.58 6.31 -5.14
CA GLU A 45 6.82 5.93 -6.55
C GLU A 45 8.02 4.99 -6.64
N ILE A 46 7.87 3.93 -7.42
CA ILE A 46 8.93 2.98 -7.74
C ILE A 46 9.15 3.04 -9.25
N ASN A 47 10.34 3.48 -9.67
CA ASN A 47 10.73 3.41 -11.07
C ASN A 47 11.05 1.96 -11.46
N ILE A 48 10.33 1.43 -12.45
CA ILE A 48 10.52 0.07 -12.98
C ILE A 48 10.77 0.07 -14.48
N GLU A 49 11.05 1.23 -15.07
CA GLU A 49 11.43 1.40 -16.47
C GLU A 49 12.55 0.46 -16.93
N PRO A 50 13.60 0.16 -16.11
CA PRO A 50 14.63 -0.81 -16.49
C PRO A 50 14.10 -2.23 -16.76
N LEU A 51 12.89 -2.56 -16.31
CA LEU A 51 12.26 -3.88 -16.48
C LEU A 51 11.29 -3.93 -17.67
N THR A 52 11.17 -2.86 -18.46
CA THR A 52 10.21 -2.75 -19.58
C THR A 52 10.31 -3.89 -20.60
N VAL A 53 11.51 -4.40 -20.88
CA VAL A 53 11.69 -5.57 -21.77
C VAL A 53 10.97 -6.80 -21.23
N LEU A 54 11.11 -7.09 -19.92
CA LEU A 54 10.45 -8.23 -19.26
C LEU A 54 8.95 -8.00 -19.13
N ILE A 55 8.53 -6.78 -18.79
CA ILE A 55 7.12 -6.37 -18.67
C ILE A 55 6.40 -6.55 -20.02
N ASN A 56 6.98 -6.03 -21.10
CA ASN A 56 6.38 -6.11 -22.44
C ASN A 56 6.37 -7.54 -23.00
N ALA A 57 7.33 -8.37 -22.60
CA ALA A 57 7.34 -9.81 -22.89
C ALA A 57 6.38 -10.62 -22.00
N ARG A 58 5.64 -9.98 -21.07
CA ARG A 58 4.76 -10.61 -20.08
C ARG A 58 5.46 -11.60 -19.14
N ARG A 59 6.74 -11.35 -18.85
CA ARG A 59 7.58 -12.14 -17.92
C ARG A 59 7.79 -11.49 -16.55
N ALA A 60 7.25 -10.29 -16.35
CA ALA A 60 7.26 -9.62 -15.05
C ALA A 60 5.90 -9.81 -14.34
N LYS A 61 5.93 -10.50 -13.20
CA LYS A 61 4.79 -10.63 -12.28
C LYS A 61 5.06 -9.81 -11.02
N PHE A 62 4.02 -9.53 -10.24
CA PHE A 62 4.16 -8.88 -8.95
C PHE A 62 3.50 -9.71 -7.85
N LEU A 63 4.02 -9.55 -6.64
CA LEU A 63 3.38 -9.97 -5.39
C LEU A 63 3.42 -8.77 -4.44
N ALA A 64 2.28 -8.43 -3.86
CA ALA A 64 2.16 -7.34 -2.91
C ALA A 64 1.37 -7.77 -1.68
N SER A 65 1.77 -7.31 -0.51
CA SER A 65 1.11 -7.60 0.75
C SER A 65 1.23 -6.48 1.77
N ALA A 66 0.35 -6.48 2.76
CA ALA A 66 0.41 -5.59 3.91
C ALA A 66 -0.41 -6.17 5.06
N TYR A 67 -0.06 -5.81 6.29
CA TYR A 67 -0.98 -5.87 7.42
C TYR A 67 -1.74 -4.56 7.48
N LEU A 68 -3.07 -4.62 7.40
CA LEU A 68 -3.94 -3.44 7.34
C LEU A 68 -4.95 -3.50 8.48
N GLY A 69 -5.19 -2.39 9.16
CA GLY A 69 -5.96 -2.39 10.40
C GLY A 69 -6.51 -1.04 10.83
N GLY A 70 -7.00 -1.00 12.06
CA GLY A 70 -7.58 0.18 12.68
C GLY A 70 -7.92 -0.06 14.14
N PHE A 71 -8.44 0.98 14.78
CA PHE A 71 -8.72 1.02 16.21
C PHE A 71 -10.20 0.70 16.50
N GLU A 72 -10.45 -0.15 17.50
CA GLU A 72 -11.78 -0.44 18.07
C GLU A 72 -12.91 -0.55 17.02
N ASN A 73 -14.01 0.19 17.21
CA ASN A 73 -15.16 0.23 16.33
C ASN A 73 -15.15 1.42 15.35
N GLU A 74 -14.02 2.12 15.21
CA GLU A 74 -13.90 3.28 14.31
C GLU A 74 -14.21 2.85 12.86
N GLN A 75 -15.20 3.53 12.25
CA GLN A 75 -15.79 3.18 10.94
C GLN A 75 -14.96 3.70 9.76
N SER A 76 -13.63 3.62 9.87
CA SER A 76 -12.71 3.90 8.77
C SER A 76 -12.29 2.59 8.09
N SER A 77 -11.91 2.72 6.82
CA SER A 77 -11.27 1.66 6.05
C SER A 77 -9.86 2.09 5.62
N ILE A 78 -9.00 1.10 5.44
CA ILE A 78 -7.65 1.28 4.90
C ILE A 78 -7.41 0.27 3.79
N ALA A 79 -6.79 0.71 2.70
CA ALA A 79 -6.38 -0.15 1.60
C ALA A 79 -4.97 0.20 1.11
N MET A 80 -4.19 -0.81 0.76
CA MET A 80 -3.00 -0.64 -0.08
C MET A 80 -3.39 -0.80 -1.56
N ARG A 81 -3.00 0.15 -2.39
CA ARG A 81 -3.21 0.17 -3.84
C ARG A 81 -1.88 0.20 -4.57
N LEU A 82 -1.84 -0.43 -5.74
CA LEU A 82 -0.77 -0.38 -6.71
C LEU A 82 -1.31 0.35 -7.94
N LEU A 83 -0.67 1.43 -8.35
CA LEU A 83 -1.04 2.20 -9.52
C LEU A 83 0.08 2.04 -10.56
N PHE A 84 -0.15 1.22 -11.56
CA PHE A 84 0.79 0.96 -12.65
C PHE A 84 0.67 2.06 -13.68
N ARG A 85 1.67 2.94 -13.76
CA ARG A 85 1.72 4.06 -14.70
C ARG A 85 2.46 3.66 -15.96
N THR A 86 1.81 3.82 -17.10
CA THR A 86 2.41 3.57 -18.41
C THR A 86 3.06 4.82 -19.00
N VAL A 87 3.83 4.65 -20.08
CA VAL A 87 4.39 5.75 -20.89
C VAL A 87 3.33 6.74 -21.40
N LYS A 88 2.06 6.31 -21.52
CA LYS A 88 0.94 7.16 -21.94
C LYS A 88 0.25 7.88 -20.77
N ASN A 89 0.79 7.78 -19.55
CA ASN A 89 0.17 8.20 -18.30
C ASN A 89 -1.17 7.49 -17.99
N GLU A 90 -1.44 6.35 -18.62
CA GLU A 90 -2.55 5.49 -18.22
C GLU A 90 -2.21 4.85 -16.87
N THR A 91 -3.20 4.72 -15.99
CA THR A 91 -3.03 4.15 -14.65
C THR A 91 -3.96 2.97 -14.47
N GLU A 92 -3.40 1.77 -14.36
CA GLU A 92 -4.15 0.61 -13.90
C GLU A 92 -4.03 0.46 -12.39
N VAL A 93 -5.13 0.19 -11.69
CA VAL A 93 -5.17 0.10 -10.24
C VAL A 93 -5.41 -1.33 -9.79
N GLN A 94 -4.49 -1.89 -9.01
CA GLN A 94 -4.68 -3.14 -8.29
C GLN A 94 -4.78 -2.87 -6.79
N THR A 95 -5.71 -3.54 -6.10
CA THR A 95 -5.91 -3.34 -4.65
C THR A 95 -5.47 -4.60 -3.91
N VAL A 96 -4.52 -4.45 -2.98
CA VAL A 96 -4.01 -5.55 -2.13
C VAL A 96 -5.09 -6.04 -1.16
N GLY A 97 -6.04 -5.16 -0.84
CA GLY A 97 -7.26 -5.44 -0.08
C GLY A 97 -7.67 -4.22 0.74
N SER A 98 -8.95 -4.15 1.12
CA SER A 98 -9.46 -3.17 2.09
C SER A 98 -9.74 -3.85 3.42
N VAL A 99 -9.48 -3.14 4.53
CA VAL A 99 -9.83 -3.57 5.88
C VAL A 99 -10.75 -2.53 6.52
N THR A 100 -11.94 -2.96 6.91
CA THR A 100 -12.99 -2.17 7.58
C THR A 100 -13.09 -2.57 9.06
N SER A 101 -13.83 -1.79 9.86
CA SER A 101 -14.18 -2.20 11.24
C SER A 101 -14.94 -3.52 11.31
N LEU A 102 -15.83 -3.78 10.35
CA LEU A 102 -16.57 -5.04 10.27
C LEU A 102 -15.64 -6.23 10.07
N LEU A 103 -14.65 -6.11 9.17
CA LEU A 103 -13.65 -7.16 8.96
C LEU A 103 -12.80 -7.40 10.22
N ARG A 104 -12.56 -6.36 11.02
CA ARG A 104 -11.89 -6.44 12.33
C ARG A 104 -12.80 -6.89 13.47
N LYS A 105 -14.08 -7.19 13.21
CA LYS A 105 -15.11 -7.50 14.23
C LYS A 105 -15.23 -6.40 15.31
N ASN A 106 -15.08 -5.14 14.91
CA ASN A 106 -15.13 -3.96 15.78
C ASN A 106 -14.10 -3.98 16.93
N LYS A 107 -12.90 -4.55 16.68
CA LYS A 107 -11.78 -4.56 17.63
C LYS A 107 -10.53 -3.95 17.00
N THR A 108 -9.63 -3.45 17.83
CA THR A 108 -8.28 -3.08 17.37
C THR A 108 -7.58 -4.33 16.85
N ALA A 109 -7.26 -4.34 15.55
CA ALA A 109 -6.66 -5.48 14.88
C ALA A 109 -6.04 -5.07 13.55
N MET A 110 -5.01 -5.82 13.14
CA MET A 110 -4.49 -5.81 11.79
C MET A 110 -4.78 -7.15 11.11
N ILE A 111 -5.11 -7.10 9.83
CA ILE A 111 -5.44 -8.26 9.02
C ILE A 111 -4.49 -8.28 7.83
N PHE A 112 -3.83 -9.42 7.62
CA PHE A 112 -2.98 -9.64 6.46
C PHE A 112 -3.80 -9.61 5.17
N ARG A 113 -3.27 -8.91 4.17
CA ARG A 113 -3.81 -8.79 2.82
C ARG A 113 -2.68 -9.00 1.83
N SER A 114 -2.98 -9.70 0.74
CA SER A 114 -2.01 -9.99 -0.32
C SER A 114 -2.72 -10.11 -1.65
N THR A 115 -2.06 -9.70 -2.72
CA THR A 115 -2.49 -9.90 -4.09
C THR A 115 -1.28 -10.09 -5.01
N SER A 116 -1.48 -10.72 -6.16
CA SER A 116 -0.44 -10.97 -7.15
C SER A 116 -1.02 -10.89 -8.55
N GLY A 117 -0.19 -10.58 -9.53
CA GLY A 117 -0.63 -10.49 -10.93
C GLY A 117 0.51 -10.29 -11.90
N ILE A 118 0.15 -10.10 -13.17
CA ILE A 118 1.10 -9.70 -14.23
C ILE A 118 1.19 -8.18 -14.22
N ILE A 119 2.39 -7.62 -14.38
CA ILE A 119 2.54 -6.17 -14.54
C ILE A 119 2.00 -5.76 -15.91
N PRO A 120 1.11 -4.75 -16.02
CA PRO A 120 0.57 -4.32 -17.29
C PRO A 120 1.66 -3.91 -18.29
N ASN A 121 1.45 -4.21 -19.57
CA ASN A 121 2.40 -3.84 -20.61
C ASN A 121 2.66 -2.33 -20.60
N ASN A 122 3.87 -1.92 -20.97
CA ASN A 122 4.31 -0.53 -21.04
C ASN A 122 4.34 0.22 -19.70
N THR A 123 4.25 -0.48 -18.56
CA THR A 123 4.45 0.15 -17.25
C THR A 123 5.89 0.61 -17.09
N ILE A 124 6.06 1.86 -16.62
CA ILE A 124 7.36 2.47 -16.34
C ILE A 124 7.52 2.84 -14.86
N SER A 125 6.43 3.08 -14.15
CA SER A 125 6.47 3.25 -12.69
C SER A 125 5.27 2.65 -12.00
N VAL A 126 5.43 2.35 -10.72
CA VAL A 126 4.35 1.88 -9.84
C VAL A 126 4.27 2.81 -8.67
N PHE A 127 3.07 3.35 -8.39
CA PHE A 127 2.82 3.96 -7.10
C PHE A 127 2.25 2.93 -6.14
N THR A 128 2.90 2.77 -4.99
CA THR A 128 2.29 2.10 -3.84
C THR A 128 1.59 3.16 -3.01
N GLU A 129 0.31 2.94 -2.70
CA GLU A 129 -0.50 3.91 -1.98
C GLU A 129 -1.23 3.28 -0.81
N LEU A 130 -1.11 3.85 0.38
CA LEU A 130 -2.06 3.63 1.47
C LEU A 130 -3.15 4.68 1.38
N LYS A 131 -4.40 4.23 1.20
CA LYS A 131 -5.58 5.08 1.19
C LYS A 131 -6.42 4.83 2.43
N PHE A 132 -6.72 5.90 3.15
CA PHE A 132 -7.57 5.91 4.34
C PHE A 132 -8.91 6.54 3.99
N GLN A 133 -9.98 5.78 4.14
CA GLN A 133 -11.33 6.21 3.77
C GLN A 133 -12.25 6.16 4.99
N ARG A 134 -13.15 7.15 5.06
CA ARG A 134 -14.22 7.16 6.05
C ARG A 134 -15.41 6.44 5.45
N GLU A 135 -15.95 5.48 6.19
CA GLU A 135 -17.16 4.74 5.82
C GLU A 135 -18.39 5.18 6.64
N GLY A 136 -18.20 5.92 7.75
CA GLY A 136 -19.29 6.39 8.61
C GLY A 136 -18.84 7.10 9.90
N GLY A 137 -19.69 7.10 10.92
CA GLY A 137 -19.42 7.63 12.28
C GLY A 137 -19.70 9.13 12.46
N SER A 138 -19.68 9.63 13.70
CA SER A 138 -19.88 11.05 14.05
C SER A 138 -18.58 11.87 14.11
N ARG A 139 -17.43 11.21 14.21
CA ARG A 139 -16.11 11.85 14.28
C ARG A 139 -15.53 12.11 12.88
N PRO A 140 -14.85 13.24 12.64
CA PRO A 140 -14.23 13.57 11.35
C PRO A 140 -12.98 12.75 11.01
N THR A 141 -12.63 11.76 11.83
CA THR A 141 -11.36 11.06 11.81
C THR A 141 -11.33 9.95 10.77
N ARG A 142 -10.17 9.81 10.10
CA ARG A 142 -9.82 8.66 9.25
C ARG A 142 -8.71 7.90 9.99
N PHE A 143 -9.06 6.80 10.64
CA PHE A 143 -8.11 5.99 11.37
C PHE A 143 -7.72 4.77 10.55
N GLY A 144 -6.43 4.50 10.47
CA GLY A 144 -5.94 3.22 9.99
C GLY A 144 -4.51 2.96 10.45
N MET A 145 -4.17 1.69 10.45
CA MET A 145 -2.84 1.20 10.79
C MET A 145 -2.37 0.33 9.63
N ALA A 146 -1.13 0.48 9.21
CA ALA A 146 -0.52 -0.43 8.26
C ALA A 146 0.89 -0.83 8.73
N ASP A 147 1.29 -2.06 8.43
CA ASP A 147 2.62 -2.58 8.74
C ASP A 147 3.07 -3.60 7.70
N ASN A 148 4.38 -3.83 7.61
CA ASN A 148 5.01 -4.81 6.72
C ASN A 148 4.49 -4.72 5.28
N LEU A 149 4.41 -3.51 4.74
CA LEU A 149 4.07 -3.30 3.34
C LEU A 149 5.17 -3.90 2.47
N LYS A 150 4.77 -4.74 1.52
CA LYS A 150 5.67 -5.42 0.60
C LYS A 150 5.15 -5.29 -0.82
N PHE A 151 6.06 -4.98 -1.74
CA PHE A 151 5.85 -5.08 -3.19
C PHE A 151 7.13 -5.65 -3.79
N VAL A 152 7.01 -6.77 -4.50
CA VAL A 152 8.13 -7.42 -5.18
C VAL A 152 7.74 -7.73 -6.63
N ILE A 153 8.74 -7.67 -7.51
CA ILE A 153 8.62 -8.07 -8.90
C ILE A 153 9.31 -9.42 -9.06
N LEU A 154 8.59 -10.37 -9.63
CA LEU A 154 9.07 -11.73 -9.91
C LEU A 154 9.37 -11.80 -11.41
N GLN A 155 10.55 -12.30 -11.74
CA GLN A 155 11.00 -12.52 -13.12
C GLN A 155 10.93 -14.01 -13.45
N GLU A 156 10.42 -14.33 -14.65
CA GLU A 156 10.45 -15.69 -15.22
C GLU A 156 11.39 -15.78 -16.43
#